data_AF-A0AAU3L3T3-F1
#
_entry.id   AF-A0AAU3L3T3-F1
#
_cell.length_a   1.000
_cell.length_b   1.000
_cell.length_c   1.000
_cell.angle_alpha   90.00
_cell.angle_beta   90.00
_cell.angle_gamma   90.00
#
_symmetry.space_group_name_H-M   'P 1'
#
loop_
_entity.id
_entity.type
_entity.pdbx_description
1 polymer ?
#
loop_
_entity_poly.entity_id
_entity_poly.type
_entity_poly.pdbx_seq_one_letter_code
_entity_poly.pdbx_strand_id
1 'polypeptide(L)'
;MPPSRSHIRATVEAYLSRHAEERGALEGLLAVLDGTEEPSSRATLPGHVTCSAVVIDRDRRVLHIGHRVTGLLLAPGGHAEAGDRTLLAAAVREVCEEAGLCPGDLCLTPQFLDEPIDVDVHDIDADAAKGEPAHQHFDFRFAFYLTAEQPPALALQDEEVAGAQWLPYADVRSPTLRAKLLAAEPHGLDGRPEPVSANALIHDGAGRYLLHLRDDREGIWEPWVLALVGGKRSRDDAGLEATLRRELAEETPGLEPTGLMPFAVQEATSVDGLAVPISVYAGHWSGDAEAVDLREGVLLTWCTVDMLDRLRLSPGLEALIRRHAAEHLAAEEPAVGTGPLADEVPPGTQLHIVGVHLHLQDDQGRILLGLRHPNSAYAPDTWHFLAGHCERETAIDCLVREAKEEAGLTIAPEDVDLVHTVHHVDSPDARPRIGLVFQARSWTGDPEVLEPDRCVEWRWWKPQDLPEAVVPYTRTAIDGILWGRLYSEQGWGER
;
A
#
# COMPACT_ATOMS: atom_id res chain seq x y z
N MET A 1 -0.43 -20.59 22.45
CA MET A 1 0.37 -20.79 23.68
C MET A 1 0.14 -19.58 24.56
N PRO A 2 0.11 -19.72 25.89
CA PRO A 2 -0.02 -18.56 26.77
C PRO A 2 1.17 -17.60 26.58
N PRO A 3 1.08 -16.35 27.10
CA PRO A 3 2.14 -15.36 26.97
C PRO A 3 3.46 -15.91 27.50
N SER A 4 4.54 -15.83 26.70
CA SER A 4 5.82 -16.43 27.06
C SER A 4 6.46 -15.77 28.28
N ARG A 5 7.23 -16.51 29.06
CA ARG A 5 8.02 -15.95 30.18
C ARG A 5 8.89 -14.77 29.78
N SER A 6 9.48 -14.79 28.58
CA SER A 6 10.28 -13.67 28.06
C SER A 6 9.43 -12.43 27.79
N HIS A 7 8.20 -12.60 27.27
CA HIS A 7 7.24 -11.51 27.11
C HIS A 7 6.89 -10.90 28.47
N ILE A 8 6.51 -11.72 29.44
CA ILE A 8 6.14 -11.26 30.79
C ILE A 8 7.31 -10.52 31.45
N ARG A 9 8.54 -11.04 31.32
CA ARG A 9 9.75 -10.39 31.82
C ARG A 9 9.98 -9.03 31.18
N ALA A 10 9.89 -8.93 29.85
CA ALA A 10 10.04 -7.67 29.15
C ALA A 10 8.98 -6.65 29.61
N THR A 11 7.72 -7.08 29.77
CA THR A 11 6.63 -6.22 30.24
C THR A 11 6.88 -5.68 31.65
N VAL A 12 7.29 -6.53 32.60
CA VAL A 12 7.57 -6.07 33.98
C VAL A 12 8.83 -5.22 34.07
N GLU A 13 9.86 -5.48 33.25
CA GLU A 13 11.06 -4.65 33.21
C GLU A 13 10.77 -3.25 32.63
N ALA A 14 9.98 -3.17 31.56
CA ALA A 14 9.50 -1.91 31.02
C ALA A 14 8.69 -1.12 32.05
N TYR A 15 7.79 -1.81 32.77
CA TYR A 15 7.03 -1.22 33.87
C TYR A 15 7.93 -0.69 35.01
N LEU A 16 8.91 -1.49 35.47
CA LEU A 16 9.82 -1.12 36.54
C LEU A 16 10.82 -0.02 36.16
N SER A 17 11.00 0.26 34.87
CA SER A 17 11.75 1.44 34.43
C SER A 17 11.06 2.76 34.81
N ARG A 18 9.73 2.73 34.98
CA ARG A 18 8.89 3.87 35.38
C ARG A 18 8.60 3.92 36.87
N HIS A 19 8.49 2.75 37.49
CA HIS A 19 8.12 2.58 38.90
C HIS A 19 9.22 1.81 39.64
N ALA A 20 10.44 2.35 39.62
CA ALA A 20 11.62 1.68 40.17
C ALA A 20 11.48 1.37 41.66
N GLU A 21 10.72 2.19 42.39
CA GLU A 21 10.36 2.03 43.80
C GLU A 21 9.50 0.78 44.07
N GLU A 22 8.77 0.28 43.08
CA GLU A 22 7.91 -0.89 43.22
C GLU A 22 8.66 -2.22 43.02
N ARG A 23 9.95 -2.18 42.66
CA ARG A 23 10.76 -3.39 42.47
C ARG A 23 10.74 -4.32 43.68
N GLY A 24 10.77 -3.77 44.89
CA GLY A 24 10.69 -4.55 46.13
C GLY A 24 9.33 -5.25 46.30
N ALA A 25 8.24 -4.58 45.92
CA ALA A 25 6.89 -5.18 45.97
C ALA A 25 6.71 -6.29 44.93
N LEU A 26 7.44 -6.23 43.81
CA LEU A 26 7.39 -7.23 42.73
C LEU A 26 8.47 -8.32 42.85
N GLU A 27 9.20 -8.42 43.97
CA GLU A 27 10.22 -9.47 44.17
C GLU A 27 9.65 -10.88 44.01
N GLY A 28 8.42 -11.12 44.48
CA GLY A 28 7.74 -12.40 44.31
C GLY A 28 7.51 -12.77 42.84
N LEU A 29 7.04 -11.81 42.03
CA LEU A 29 6.87 -11.98 40.59
C LEU A 29 8.20 -12.25 39.89
N LEU A 30 9.24 -11.48 40.21
CA LEU A 30 10.58 -11.66 39.63
C LEU A 30 11.15 -13.05 39.96
N ALA A 31 10.94 -13.54 41.19
CA ALA A 31 11.34 -14.89 41.58
C ALA A 31 10.60 -15.98 40.79
N VAL A 32 9.29 -15.81 40.54
CA VAL A 32 8.52 -16.73 39.67
C VAL A 32 9.07 -16.72 38.25
N LEU A 33 9.44 -15.55 37.72
CA LEU A 33 10.04 -15.43 36.39
C LEU A 33 11.46 -15.99 36.30
N ASP A 34 12.21 -16.05 37.41
CA ASP A 34 13.53 -16.70 37.49
C ASP A 34 13.43 -18.23 37.66
N GLY A 35 12.23 -18.72 37.99
CA GLY A 35 11.93 -20.13 38.20
C GLY A 35 11.79 -20.95 36.91
N THR A 36 11.35 -22.20 37.08
CA THR A 36 11.12 -23.14 35.96
C THR A 36 9.64 -23.35 35.63
N GLU A 37 8.73 -23.01 36.54
CA GLU A 37 7.28 -23.15 36.37
C GLU A 37 6.69 -22.09 35.44
N GLU A 38 5.55 -22.38 34.82
CA GLU A 38 4.93 -21.46 33.86
C GLU A 38 4.27 -20.29 34.61
N PRO A 39 4.70 -19.03 34.40
CA PRO A 39 4.31 -17.91 35.28
C PRO A 39 2.81 -17.59 35.30
N SER A 40 2.09 -17.91 34.22
CA SER A 40 0.64 -17.68 34.07
C SER A 40 -0.22 -18.88 34.49
N SER A 41 0.40 -20.01 34.87
CA SER A 41 -0.34 -21.21 35.27
C SER A 41 -0.88 -21.07 36.69
N ARG A 42 -2.15 -21.42 36.88
CA ARG A 42 -2.78 -21.51 38.22
C ARG A 42 -2.09 -22.49 39.16
N ALA A 43 -1.34 -23.45 38.61
CA ALA A 43 -0.58 -24.41 39.41
C ALA A 43 0.73 -23.84 39.98
N THR A 44 1.17 -22.67 39.50
CA THR A 44 2.40 -22.01 39.95
C THR A 44 2.15 -21.30 41.27
N LEU A 45 2.94 -21.69 42.28
CA LEU A 45 2.82 -21.22 43.66
C LEU A 45 4.18 -20.63 44.11
N PRO A 46 4.18 -19.65 45.03
CA PRO A 46 3.06 -19.12 45.80
C PRO A 46 2.21 -18.06 45.05
N GLY A 47 2.47 -17.80 43.77
CA GLY A 47 1.65 -16.90 42.98
C GLY A 47 1.91 -16.98 41.48
N HIS A 48 0.98 -16.42 40.71
CA HIS A 48 0.99 -16.47 39.25
C HIS A 48 0.36 -15.21 38.63
N VAL A 49 0.57 -15.05 37.32
CA VAL A 49 0.19 -13.85 36.56
C VAL A 49 -1.28 -13.88 36.17
N THR A 50 -1.93 -12.73 36.36
CA THR A 50 -3.29 -12.41 35.87
C THR A 50 -3.26 -11.06 35.13
N CYS A 51 -4.32 -10.73 34.40
CA CYS A 51 -4.41 -9.52 33.61
C CYS A 51 -5.78 -8.87 33.75
N SER A 52 -5.81 -7.55 33.85
CA SER A 52 -7.04 -6.76 33.98
C SER A 52 -7.08 -5.57 33.02
N ALA A 53 -8.29 -5.19 32.61
CA ALA A 53 -8.54 -4.04 31.74
C ALA A 53 -9.08 -2.84 32.53
N VAL A 54 -8.34 -1.75 32.51
CA VAL A 54 -8.73 -0.44 33.05
C VAL A 54 -9.35 0.36 31.91
N VAL A 55 -10.65 0.14 31.67
CA VAL A 55 -11.40 0.84 30.62
C VAL A 55 -11.86 2.20 31.11
N ILE A 56 -11.49 3.26 30.39
CA ILE A 56 -11.73 4.66 30.73
C ILE A 56 -12.69 5.29 29.71
N ASP A 57 -13.73 5.97 30.19
CA ASP A 57 -14.66 6.71 29.35
C ASP A 57 -14.31 8.20 29.20
N ARG A 58 -15.08 8.92 28.37
CA ARG A 58 -14.92 10.37 28.11
C ARG A 58 -15.08 11.26 29.34
N ASP A 59 -15.71 10.76 30.40
CA ASP A 59 -15.96 11.47 31.65
C ASP A 59 -14.87 11.18 32.70
N ARG A 60 -13.80 10.48 32.33
CA ARG A 60 -12.69 10.05 33.21
C ARG A 60 -13.17 9.13 34.33
N ARG A 61 -14.05 8.19 33.97
CA ARG A 61 -14.49 7.11 34.83
C ARG A 61 -13.93 5.78 34.36
N VAL A 62 -13.65 4.88 35.30
CA VAL A 62 -13.14 3.54 35.08
C VAL A 62 -14.24 2.51 35.28
N LEU A 63 -14.40 1.61 34.32
CA LEU A 63 -15.30 0.47 34.45
C LEU A 63 -14.84 -0.47 35.56
N HIS A 64 -15.74 -0.76 36.48
CA HIS A 64 -15.57 -1.82 37.48
C HIS A 64 -16.74 -2.79 37.43
N ILE A 65 -16.46 -4.05 37.68
CA ILE A 65 -17.43 -5.14 37.83
C ILE A 65 -17.47 -5.64 39.28
N GLY A 66 -18.65 -6.00 39.74
CA GLY A 66 -18.86 -6.61 41.06
C GLY A 66 -18.58 -8.10 40.97
N HIS A 67 -17.41 -8.54 41.40
CA HIS A 67 -17.00 -9.94 41.32
C HIS A 67 -17.77 -10.77 42.36
N ARG A 68 -18.50 -11.80 41.92
CA ARG A 68 -19.44 -12.57 42.75
C ARG A 68 -18.76 -13.36 43.87
N VAL A 69 -17.59 -13.91 43.61
CA VAL A 69 -16.88 -14.77 44.57
C VAL A 69 -16.30 -13.95 45.71
N THR A 70 -15.69 -12.81 45.40
CA THR A 70 -15.02 -11.96 46.41
C THR A 70 -15.97 -10.89 46.98
N GLY A 71 -17.06 -10.56 46.28
CA GLY A 71 -17.95 -9.45 46.62
C GLY A 71 -17.32 -8.06 46.42
N LEU A 72 -16.12 -8.01 45.82
CA LEU A 72 -15.38 -6.78 45.59
C LEU A 72 -15.77 -6.14 44.25
N LEU A 73 -15.54 -4.83 44.16
CA LEU A 73 -15.70 -4.06 42.94
C LEU A 73 -14.30 -3.86 42.33
N LEU A 74 -14.02 -4.53 41.21
CA LEU A 74 -12.70 -4.64 40.58
C LEU A 74 -12.76 -4.24 39.11
N ALA A 75 -11.61 -3.93 38.51
CA ALA A 75 -11.52 -3.87 37.05
C ALA A 75 -11.78 -5.28 36.47
N PRO A 76 -12.42 -5.39 35.28
CA PRO A 76 -12.55 -6.67 34.60
C PRO A 76 -11.18 -7.32 34.37
N GLY A 77 -11.05 -8.62 34.61
CA GLY A 77 -9.76 -9.31 34.55
C GLY A 77 -9.75 -10.72 35.08
N GLY A 78 -8.73 -11.49 34.66
CA GLY A 78 -8.64 -12.92 34.94
C GLY A 78 -7.29 -13.53 34.54
N HIS A 79 -7.28 -14.85 34.38
CA HIS A 79 -6.07 -15.62 34.08
C HIS A 79 -5.76 -15.60 32.59
N ALA A 80 -4.48 -15.57 32.22
CA ALA A 80 -4.10 -15.77 30.82
C ALA A 80 -4.40 -17.21 30.36
N GLU A 81 -4.96 -17.33 29.17
CA GLU A 81 -5.32 -18.60 28.54
C GLU A 81 -4.33 -18.99 27.43
N ALA A 82 -4.43 -20.24 26.96
CA ALA A 82 -3.55 -20.75 25.91
C ALA A 82 -3.70 -20.03 24.55
N GLY A 83 -4.81 -19.30 24.34
CA GLY A 83 -5.06 -18.47 23.15
C GLY A 83 -4.45 -17.06 23.25
N ASP A 84 -4.08 -16.61 24.45
CA ASP A 84 -3.62 -15.24 24.68
C ASP A 84 -2.14 -15.11 24.25
N ARG A 85 -1.90 -14.37 23.17
CA ARG A 85 -0.53 -14.14 22.65
C ARG A 85 0.28 -13.22 23.56
N THR A 86 -0.38 -12.26 24.18
CA THR A 86 0.22 -11.25 25.06
C THR A 86 -0.64 -11.07 26.32
N LEU A 87 -0.06 -10.47 27.36
CA LEU A 87 -0.81 -10.10 28.58
C LEU A 87 -1.91 -9.07 28.28
N LEU A 88 -1.66 -8.16 27.34
CA LEU A 88 -2.66 -7.20 26.89
C LEU A 88 -3.83 -7.89 26.19
N ALA A 89 -3.57 -8.90 25.35
CA ALA A 89 -4.62 -9.69 24.71
C ALA A 89 -5.49 -10.43 25.74
N ALA A 90 -4.89 -10.97 26.80
CA ALA A 90 -5.63 -11.55 27.92
C ALA A 90 -6.57 -10.53 28.58
N ALA A 91 -6.07 -9.32 28.91
CA ALA A 91 -6.91 -8.26 29.47
C ALA A 91 -8.08 -7.86 28.55
N VAL A 92 -7.84 -7.79 27.23
CA VAL A 92 -8.90 -7.52 26.24
C VAL A 92 -9.94 -8.64 26.22
N ARG A 93 -9.53 -9.91 26.21
CA ARG A 93 -10.45 -11.06 26.26
C ARG A 93 -11.32 -11.00 27.51
N GLU A 94 -10.73 -10.82 28.68
CA GLU A 94 -11.45 -10.80 29.96
C GLU A 94 -12.52 -9.71 30.00
N VAL A 95 -12.22 -8.48 29.57
CA VAL A 95 -13.24 -7.42 29.55
C VAL A 95 -14.34 -7.68 28.50
N CYS A 96 -14.01 -8.34 27.39
CA CYS A 96 -15.02 -8.77 26.42
C CYS A 96 -15.96 -9.82 27.02
N GLU A 97 -15.40 -10.80 27.74
CA GLU A 97 -16.17 -11.89 28.36
C GLU A 97 -17.02 -11.39 29.53
N GLU A 98 -16.44 -10.62 30.44
CA GLU A 98 -17.10 -10.22 31.69
C GLU A 98 -18.07 -9.03 31.53
N ALA A 99 -17.76 -8.10 30.62
CA ALA A 99 -18.53 -6.87 30.44
C ALA A 99 -19.25 -6.75 29.08
N GLY A 100 -18.98 -7.67 28.14
CA GLY A 100 -19.61 -7.70 26.83
C GLY A 100 -19.15 -6.60 25.87
N LEU A 101 -18.02 -5.94 26.16
CA LEU A 101 -17.41 -4.98 25.23
C LEU A 101 -16.83 -5.70 24.02
N CYS A 102 -16.86 -5.08 22.85
CA CYS A 102 -16.10 -5.58 21.70
C CYS A 102 -14.66 -5.06 21.74
N PRO A 103 -13.66 -5.80 21.24
CA PRO A 103 -12.29 -5.28 21.17
C PRO A 103 -12.20 -3.93 20.42
N GLY A 104 -13.00 -3.75 19.37
CA GLY A 104 -13.06 -2.49 18.59
C GLY A 104 -13.69 -1.30 19.34
N ASP A 105 -14.31 -1.53 20.51
CA ASP A 105 -14.76 -0.45 21.39
C ASP A 105 -13.61 0.16 22.19
N LEU A 106 -12.42 -0.46 22.14
CA LEU A 106 -11.25 -0.11 22.93
C LEU A 106 -10.11 0.38 22.04
N CYS A 107 -9.39 1.39 22.51
CA CYS A 107 -8.11 1.80 21.93
C CYS A 107 -7.07 2.04 23.03
N LEU A 108 -5.79 2.00 22.65
CA LEU A 108 -4.70 2.24 23.59
C LEU A 108 -4.66 3.71 24.04
N THR A 109 -4.13 3.93 25.23
CA THR A 109 -3.88 5.29 25.75
C THR A 109 -2.50 5.77 25.27
N PRO A 110 -2.32 7.05 24.87
CA PRO A 110 -1.00 7.55 24.49
C PRO A 110 0.06 7.52 25.59
N GLN A 111 -0.37 7.50 26.86
CA GLN A 111 0.51 7.54 28.03
C GLN A 111 1.13 6.18 28.37
N PHE A 112 0.39 5.10 28.08
CA PHE A 112 0.79 3.74 28.45
C PHE A 112 0.99 2.83 27.24
N LEU A 113 0.40 3.14 26.09
CA LEU A 113 0.45 2.32 24.88
C LEU A 113 0.03 0.88 25.23
N ASP A 114 0.90 -0.09 24.96
CA ASP A 114 0.71 -1.51 25.28
C ASP A 114 1.37 -1.94 26.61
N GLU A 115 1.82 -0.99 27.43
CA GLU A 115 2.36 -1.27 28.76
C GLU A 115 1.29 -1.19 29.86
N PRO A 116 1.47 -1.93 30.97
CA PRO A 116 0.56 -1.85 32.10
C PRO A 116 0.65 -0.48 32.79
N ILE A 117 -0.50 0.06 33.20
CA ILE A 117 -0.56 1.23 34.10
C ILE A 117 -0.11 0.84 35.51
N ASP A 118 -0.48 -0.36 35.96
CA ASP A 118 -0.28 -0.86 37.33
C ASP A 118 0.04 -2.37 37.27
N VAL A 119 0.93 -2.84 38.15
CA VAL A 119 1.13 -4.27 38.41
C VAL A 119 0.85 -4.50 39.89
N ASP A 120 -0.30 -5.08 40.17
CA ASP A 120 -0.82 -5.24 41.53
C ASP A 120 -0.49 -6.62 42.08
N VAL A 121 -0.18 -6.68 43.37
CA VAL A 121 0.05 -7.94 44.09
C VAL A 121 -0.99 -8.05 45.17
N HIS A 122 -1.86 -9.05 45.06
CA HIS A 122 -2.90 -9.28 46.06
C HIS A 122 -3.04 -10.76 46.40
N ASP A 123 -3.41 -11.00 47.66
CA ASP A 123 -3.62 -12.35 48.19
C ASP A 123 -4.99 -12.89 47.77
N ILE A 124 -5.02 -14.17 47.42
CA ILE A 124 -6.21 -14.95 47.15
C ILE A 124 -6.37 -15.97 48.27
N ASP A 125 -7.54 -15.96 48.90
CA ASP A 125 -7.89 -16.91 49.96
C ASP A 125 -7.90 -18.34 49.42
N ALA A 126 -7.56 -19.30 50.28
CA ALA A 126 -7.62 -20.72 49.92
C ALA A 126 -9.06 -21.15 49.62
N ASP A 127 -9.27 -21.81 48.48
CA ASP A 127 -10.53 -22.43 48.10
C ASP A 127 -10.40 -23.96 48.22
N ALA A 128 -10.89 -24.49 49.34
CA ALA A 128 -10.89 -25.92 49.61
C ALA A 128 -11.76 -26.74 48.65
N ALA A 129 -12.77 -26.13 48.01
CA ALA A 129 -13.63 -26.82 47.04
C ALA A 129 -12.94 -27.00 45.69
N LYS A 130 -12.08 -26.05 45.31
CA LYS A 130 -11.24 -26.12 44.09
C LYS A 130 -9.87 -26.77 44.32
N GLY A 131 -9.50 -26.99 45.59
CA GLY A 131 -8.18 -27.52 45.96
C GLY A 131 -7.06 -26.50 45.76
N GLU A 132 -7.40 -25.22 45.76
CA GLU A 132 -6.46 -24.11 45.55
C GLU A 132 -6.00 -23.58 46.91
N PRO A 133 -4.70 -23.69 47.27
CA PRO A 133 -4.19 -23.09 48.49
C PRO A 133 -4.19 -21.57 48.39
N ALA A 134 -4.02 -20.88 49.53
CA ALA A 134 -3.83 -19.44 49.53
C ALA A 134 -2.58 -19.11 48.70
N HIS A 135 -2.70 -18.13 47.82
CA HIS A 135 -1.67 -17.75 46.85
C HIS A 135 -1.80 -16.28 46.50
N GLN A 136 -0.91 -15.78 45.64
CA GLN A 136 -0.91 -14.40 45.18
C GLN A 136 -1.20 -14.33 43.69
N HIS A 137 -1.95 -13.30 43.31
CA HIS A 137 -2.02 -12.87 41.91
C HIS A 137 -1.06 -11.71 41.69
N PHE A 138 -0.31 -11.79 40.58
CA PHE A 138 0.44 -10.67 40.02
C PHE A 138 -0.37 -10.12 38.83
N ASP A 139 -1.21 -9.14 39.09
CA ASP A 139 -2.22 -8.63 38.17
C ASP A 139 -1.68 -7.47 37.33
N PHE A 140 -1.47 -7.71 36.04
CA PHE A 140 -1.04 -6.71 35.07
C PHE A 140 -2.25 -5.94 34.53
N ARG A 141 -2.36 -4.66 34.88
CA ARG A 141 -3.50 -3.82 34.53
C ARG A 141 -3.17 -2.94 33.33
N PHE A 142 -3.91 -3.06 32.23
CA PHE A 142 -3.71 -2.28 31.01
C PHE A 142 -4.80 -1.21 30.86
N ALA A 143 -4.42 0.01 30.49
CA ALA A 143 -5.35 1.12 30.34
C ALA A 143 -5.84 1.27 28.89
N PHE A 144 -7.15 1.34 28.73
CA PHE A 144 -7.82 1.51 27.44
C PHE A 144 -8.78 2.69 27.49
N TYR A 145 -8.94 3.40 26.37
CA TYR A 145 -10.07 4.31 26.18
C TYR A 145 -11.21 3.63 25.44
N LEU A 146 -12.43 4.04 25.76
CA LEU A 146 -13.57 3.80 24.88
C LEU A 146 -13.47 4.65 23.62
N THR A 147 -13.69 4.03 22.46
CA THR A 147 -13.78 4.72 21.18
C THR A 147 -15.02 5.60 21.11
N ALA A 148 -16.16 5.05 21.56
CA ALA A 148 -17.45 5.72 21.60
C ALA A 148 -17.46 6.96 22.52
N GLU A 149 -18.31 7.93 22.20
CA GLU A 149 -18.50 9.12 23.05
C GLU A 149 -19.21 8.80 24.37
N GLN A 150 -20.01 7.74 24.40
CA GLN A 150 -20.74 7.30 25.58
C GLN A 150 -20.49 5.80 25.82
N PRO A 151 -20.47 5.35 27.08
CA PRO A 151 -20.36 3.93 27.39
C PRO A 151 -21.45 3.11 26.70
N PRO A 152 -21.11 2.00 26.02
CA PRO A 152 -22.10 1.12 25.43
C PRO A 152 -22.90 0.38 26.52
N ALA A 153 -24.01 -0.22 26.12
CA ALA A 153 -24.74 -1.13 26.99
C ALA A 153 -23.87 -2.35 27.29
N LEU A 154 -23.61 -2.61 28.58
CA LEU A 154 -22.82 -3.75 29.02
C LEU A 154 -23.66 -5.02 29.01
N ALA A 155 -23.09 -6.12 28.53
CA ALA A 155 -23.65 -7.46 28.63
C ALA A 155 -22.80 -8.24 29.62
N LEU A 156 -23.21 -8.23 30.89
CA LEU A 156 -22.43 -8.83 31.97
C LEU A 156 -22.54 -10.35 31.95
N GLN A 157 -21.44 -11.04 32.24
CA GLN A 157 -21.43 -12.49 32.39
C GLN A 157 -22.01 -12.85 33.77
N ASP A 158 -23.22 -13.42 33.77
CA ASP A 158 -24.02 -13.61 34.98
C ASP A 158 -23.40 -14.60 35.99
N GLU A 159 -22.49 -15.48 35.54
CA GLU A 159 -21.80 -16.46 36.36
C GLU A 159 -20.78 -15.83 37.33
N GLU A 160 -20.03 -14.81 36.90
CA GLU A 160 -18.91 -14.22 37.66
C GLU A 160 -19.19 -12.78 38.08
N VAL A 161 -20.08 -12.08 37.36
CA VAL A 161 -20.35 -10.66 37.56
C VAL A 161 -21.74 -10.42 38.15
N ALA A 162 -21.78 -9.67 39.26
CA ALA A 162 -23.00 -9.29 39.98
C ALA A 162 -23.58 -7.94 39.52
N GLY A 163 -22.79 -7.14 38.80
CA GLY A 163 -23.15 -5.80 38.33
C GLY A 163 -21.92 -5.02 37.86
N ALA A 164 -22.12 -3.83 37.30
CA ALA A 164 -21.04 -2.96 36.85
C ALA A 164 -21.28 -1.50 37.25
N GLN A 165 -20.19 -0.76 37.46
CA GLN A 165 -20.18 0.64 37.85
C GLN A 165 -19.03 1.39 37.18
N TRP A 166 -19.29 2.63 36.77
CA TRP A 166 -18.28 3.55 36.28
C TRP A 166 -17.85 4.48 37.41
N LEU A 167 -16.60 4.37 37.87
CA LEU A 167 -16.09 5.15 39.00
C LEU A 167 -15.15 6.27 38.52
N PRO A 168 -15.31 7.53 38.94
CA PRO A 168 -14.29 8.54 38.67
C PRO A 168 -12.95 8.14 39.28
N TYR A 169 -11.83 8.64 38.75
CA TYR A 169 -10.48 8.26 39.20
C TYR A 169 -10.30 8.32 40.72
N ALA A 170 -10.84 9.36 41.38
CA ALA A 170 -10.74 9.53 42.83
C ALA A 170 -11.46 8.44 43.66
N ASP A 171 -12.43 7.74 43.07
CA ASP A 171 -13.24 6.72 43.74
C ASP A 171 -12.83 5.28 43.38
N VAL A 172 -11.89 5.10 42.44
CA VAL A 172 -11.30 3.79 42.08
C VAL A 172 -10.80 3.10 43.34
N ARG A 173 -11.17 1.83 43.54
CA ARG A 173 -10.99 1.15 44.84
C ARG A 173 -9.55 0.75 45.13
N SER A 174 -8.84 0.24 44.14
CA SER A 174 -7.41 -0.09 44.24
C SER A 174 -6.59 1.18 44.54
N PRO A 175 -5.88 1.26 45.68
CA PRO A 175 -5.09 2.44 46.04
C PRO A 175 -3.96 2.75 45.07
N THR A 176 -3.25 1.73 44.57
CA THR A 176 -2.12 1.86 43.64
C THR A 176 -2.60 2.37 42.28
N LEU A 177 -3.64 1.73 41.73
CA LEU A 177 -4.25 2.13 40.47
C LEU A 177 -4.82 3.55 40.56
N ARG A 178 -5.56 3.86 41.64
CA ARG A 178 -6.10 5.21 41.88
C ARG A 178 -5.01 6.28 41.87
N ALA A 179 -3.90 6.04 42.57
CA ALA A 179 -2.79 6.99 42.61
C ALA A 179 -2.18 7.22 41.21
N LYS A 180 -2.05 6.16 40.40
CA LYS A 180 -1.48 6.22 39.04
C LYS A 180 -2.41 6.91 38.05
N LEU A 181 -3.72 6.66 38.13
CA LEU A 181 -4.74 7.37 37.35
C LEU A 181 -4.71 8.88 37.64
N LEU A 182 -4.70 9.26 38.92
CA LEU A 182 -4.65 10.68 39.33
C LEU A 182 -3.31 11.36 38.96
N ALA A 183 -2.20 10.62 38.96
CA ALA A 183 -0.91 11.14 38.53
C ALA A 183 -0.83 11.32 36.99
N ALA A 184 -1.49 10.45 36.24
CA ALA A 184 -1.52 10.49 34.78
C ALA A 184 -2.56 11.48 34.22
N GLU A 185 -3.61 11.81 34.97
CA GLU A 185 -4.68 12.72 34.53
C GLU A 185 -4.17 14.10 34.06
N PRO A 186 -3.28 14.82 34.79
CA PRO A 186 -2.70 16.08 34.32
C PRO A 186 -1.82 15.94 33.06
N HIS A 187 -1.41 14.71 32.73
CA HIS A 187 -0.55 14.38 31.59
C HIS A 187 -1.36 13.79 30.41
N GLY A 188 -2.66 14.06 30.37
CA GLY A 188 -3.52 13.74 29.23
C GLY A 188 -4.21 12.38 29.31
N LEU A 189 -4.26 11.73 30.48
CA LEU A 189 -5.12 10.56 30.69
C LEU A 189 -6.60 10.99 30.86
N ASP A 190 -7.16 11.63 29.84
CA ASP A 190 -8.41 12.41 29.89
C ASP A 190 -9.65 11.70 29.31
N GLY A 191 -9.50 10.45 28.89
CA GLY A 191 -10.60 9.67 28.31
C GLY A 191 -10.79 9.89 26.81
N ARG A 192 -9.93 10.66 26.14
CA ARG A 192 -10.06 10.98 24.71
C ARG A 192 -9.08 10.14 23.88
N PRO A 193 -9.58 9.24 23.02
CA PRO A 193 -8.79 8.59 21.98
C PRO A 193 -8.05 9.60 21.11
N GLU A 194 -6.76 9.35 20.92
CA GLU A 194 -5.88 10.07 20.01
C GLU A 194 -5.02 9.06 19.26
N PRO A 195 -4.52 9.39 18.06
CA PRO A 195 -3.64 8.49 17.33
C PRO A 195 -2.35 8.16 18.11
N VAL A 196 -2.00 6.88 18.14
CA VAL A 196 -0.76 6.35 18.76
C VAL A 196 0.14 5.70 17.72
N SER A 197 -0.10 5.98 16.45
CA SER A 197 0.67 5.49 15.31
C SER A 197 0.66 6.53 14.21
N ALA A 198 1.71 6.55 13.39
CA ALA A 198 1.86 7.52 12.32
C ALA A 198 2.38 6.85 11.05
N ASN A 199 1.74 7.18 9.93
CA ASN A 199 2.08 6.66 8.60
C ASN A 199 2.37 7.80 7.62
N ALA A 200 3.25 7.55 6.66
CA ALA A 200 3.58 8.49 5.58
C ALA A 200 2.82 8.13 4.30
N LEU A 201 2.00 9.07 3.82
CA LEU A 201 1.49 9.08 2.46
C LEU A 201 2.49 9.83 1.57
N ILE A 202 3.39 9.08 0.93
CA ILE A 202 4.48 9.64 0.15
C ILE A 202 4.07 9.70 -1.33
N HIS A 203 4.19 10.88 -1.94
CA HIS A 203 3.90 11.08 -3.35
C HIS A 203 5.05 11.79 -4.05
N ASP A 204 5.19 11.57 -5.36
CA ASP A 204 6.23 12.19 -6.18
C ASP A 204 5.79 13.48 -6.88
N GLY A 205 4.54 13.89 -6.69
CA GLY A 205 3.95 15.07 -7.36
C GLY A 205 3.55 14.83 -8.82
N ALA A 206 3.96 13.72 -9.43
CA ALA A 206 3.57 13.30 -10.79
C ALA A 206 2.42 12.28 -10.78
N GLY A 207 1.71 12.16 -9.66
CA GLY A 207 0.56 11.26 -9.51
C GLY A 207 0.91 9.83 -9.10
N ARG A 208 2.15 9.56 -8.67
CA ARG A 208 2.56 8.27 -8.08
C ARG A 208 2.64 8.37 -6.56
N TYR A 209 2.32 7.26 -5.92
CA TYR A 209 2.34 7.08 -4.47
C TYR A 209 3.24 5.90 -4.12
N LEU A 210 4.10 6.09 -3.13
CA LEU A 210 5.03 5.06 -2.67
C LEU A 210 4.35 4.18 -1.64
N LEU A 211 4.29 2.87 -1.90
CA LEU A 211 3.66 1.89 -1.03
C LEU A 211 4.67 0.78 -0.69
N HIS A 212 4.59 0.25 0.53
CA HIS A 212 5.35 -0.93 0.90
C HIS A 212 4.45 -2.17 0.97
N LEU A 213 4.96 -3.33 0.53
CA LEU A 213 4.31 -4.62 0.72
C LEU A 213 4.74 -5.19 2.06
N ARG A 214 3.80 -5.42 2.96
CA ARG A 214 4.09 -5.97 4.29
C ARG A 214 4.55 -7.43 4.25
N ASP A 215 5.45 -7.77 5.15
CA ASP A 215 5.98 -9.12 5.39
C ASP A 215 4.89 -10.10 5.80
N ASP A 216 5.21 -11.38 5.73
CA ASP A 216 4.45 -12.46 6.36
C ASP A 216 5.26 -13.10 7.48
N ARG A 217 5.43 -12.32 8.56
CA ARG A 217 6.05 -12.77 9.80
C ARG A 217 5.00 -12.82 10.89
N GLU A 218 5.18 -13.71 11.85
CA GLU A 218 4.29 -13.82 13.01
C GLU A 218 4.21 -12.47 13.74
N GLY A 219 2.99 -12.00 14.00
CA GLY A 219 2.74 -10.71 14.65
C GLY A 219 2.62 -9.50 13.71
N ILE A 220 2.91 -9.65 12.42
CA ILE A 220 2.71 -8.56 11.44
C ILE A 220 1.22 -8.29 11.24
N TRP A 221 0.89 -7.01 11.20
CA TRP A 221 -0.45 -6.53 10.96
C TRP A 221 -0.75 -6.56 9.46
N GLU A 222 -1.83 -7.26 9.06
CA GLU A 222 -2.27 -7.37 7.65
C GLU A 222 -1.12 -7.81 6.71
N PRO A 223 -0.59 -9.04 6.86
CA PRO A 223 0.47 -9.52 5.98
C PRO A 223 0.02 -9.59 4.52
N TRP A 224 0.96 -9.42 3.59
CA TRP A 224 0.74 -9.45 2.13
C TRP A 224 -0.20 -8.37 1.57
N VAL A 225 -0.38 -7.25 2.27
CA VAL A 225 -1.08 -6.07 1.72
C VAL A 225 -0.09 -4.95 1.45
N LEU A 226 -0.38 -4.14 0.44
CA LEU A 226 0.29 -2.86 0.21
C LEU A 226 -0.28 -1.83 1.18
N ALA A 227 0.62 -1.16 1.90
CA ALA A 227 0.29 -0.19 2.93
C ALA A 227 1.20 1.04 2.84
N LEU A 228 0.90 2.04 3.67
CA LEU A 228 1.81 3.16 3.92
C LEU A 228 2.92 2.74 4.89
N VAL A 229 4.12 3.27 4.69
CA VAL A 229 5.26 3.10 5.60
C VAL A 229 5.03 3.92 6.86
N GLY A 230 5.40 3.37 8.01
CA GLY A 230 5.23 4.01 9.31
C GLY A 230 4.88 2.99 10.39
N GLY A 231 4.74 3.48 11.61
CA GLY A 231 4.70 2.59 12.74
C GLY A 231 4.14 3.20 14.01
N LYS A 232 4.37 2.47 15.10
CA LYS A 232 3.79 2.77 16.40
C LYS A 232 4.59 3.83 17.12
N ARG A 233 3.89 4.65 17.90
CA ARG A 233 4.54 5.58 18.80
C ARG A 233 5.39 4.83 19.82
N SER A 234 6.61 5.31 20.03
CA SER A 234 7.44 4.98 21.19
C SER A 234 7.26 6.06 22.26
N ARG A 235 7.52 5.69 23.52
CA ARG A 235 7.47 6.64 24.66
C ARG A 235 8.40 7.83 24.48
N ASP A 236 9.56 7.61 23.86
CA ASP A 236 10.59 8.64 23.68
C ASP A 236 10.26 9.60 22.53
N ASP A 237 9.20 9.33 21.77
CA ASP A 237 8.78 10.19 20.68
C ASP A 237 8.11 11.46 21.22
N ALA A 238 8.67 12.61 20.85
CA ALA A 238 8.16 13.94 21.18
C ALA A 238 6.75 14.22 20.59
N GLY A 239 6.33 13.44 19.59
CA GLY A 239 5.02 13.53 18.94
C GLY A 239 4.95 12.63 17.71
N LEU A 240 3.79 12.57 17.05
CA LEU A 240 3.54 11.64 15.94
C LEU A 240 4.40 11.92 14.69
N GLU A 241 4.79 13.16 14.44
CA GLU A 241 5.76 13.44 13.37
C GLU A 241 7.15 12.89 13.71
N ALA A 242 7.57 12.98 14.98
CA ALA A 242 8.84 12.39 15.42
C ALA A 242 8.79 10.85 15.37
N THR A 243 7.66 10.25 15.76
CA THR A 243 7.38 8.83 15.54
C THR A 243 7.57 8.47 14.07
N LEU A 244 6.89 9.17 13.16
CA LEU A 244 6.98 8.85 11.74
C LEU A 244 8.41 8.96 11.19
N ARG A 245 9.15 10.00 11.59
CA ARG A 245 10.54 10.18 11.16
C ARG A 245 11.47 9.08 11.68
N ARG A 246 11.27 8.64 12.93
CA ARG A 246 12.03 7.53 13.52
C ARG A 246 11.73 6.24 12.75
N GLU A 247 10.46 5.91 12.56
CA GLU A 247 10.03 4.70 11.83
C GLU A 247 10.57 4.69 10.40
N LEU A 248 10.46 5.79 9.65
CA LEU A 248 11.05 5.90 8.30
C LEU A 248 12.57 5.69 8.28
N ALA A 249 13.28 6.21 9.29
CA ALA A 249 14.74 6.05 9.39
C ALA A 249 15.16 4.63 9.79
N GLU A 250 14.33 3.94 10.58
CA GLU A 250 14.55 2.56 11.04
C GLU A 250 14.20 1.55 9.96
N GLU A 251 13.03 1.67 9.32
CA GLU A 251 12.50 0.72 8.34
C GLU A 251 13.01 0.96 6.92
N THR A 252 13.23 2.23 6.54
CA THR A 252 13.57 2.63 5.17
C THR A 252 14.72 3.65 5.09
N PRO A 253 15.93 3.35 5.61
CA PRO A 253 17.09 4.21 5.44
C PRO A 253 17.29 4.66 3.97
N GLY A 254 17.37 5.97 3.76
CA GLY A 254 17.45 6.60 2.44
C GLY A 254 16.12 7.16 1.90
N LEU A 255 15.00 6.81 2.52
CA LEU A 255 13.70 7.43 2.27
C LEU A 255 13.52 8.67 3.15
N GLU A 256 13.82 9.84 2.58
CA GLU A 256 13.75 11.12 3.29
C GLU A 256 12.68 12.04 2.68
N PRO A 257 11.39 11.81 2.96
CA PRO A 257 10.33 12.66 2.45
C PRO A 257 10.37 14.05 3.07
N THR A 258 10.15 15.04 2.22
CA THR A 258 10.09 16.45 2.57
C THR A 258 8.65 16.91 2.74
N GLY A 259 8.43 17.97 3.52
CA GLY A 259 7.10 18.58 3.66
C GLY A 259 6.04 17.66 4.31
N LEU A 260 6.44 16.77 5.23
CA LEU A 260 5.51 15.95 6.00
C LEU A 260 4.51 16.83 6.76
N MET A 261 3.25 16.80 6.34
CA MET A 261 2.15 17.57 6.91
C MET A 261 0.99 16.65 7.31
N PRO A 262 0.33 16.86 8.47
CA PRO A 262 -0.86 16.10 8.83
C PRO A 262 -1.92 16.18 7.72
N PHE A 263 -2.38 15.04 7.25
CA PHE A 263 -3.36 14.95 6.15
C PHE A 263 -4.66 14.32 6.60
N ALA A 264 -4.61 13.23 7.37
CA ALA A 264 -5.78 12.47 7.75
C ALA A 264 -5.57 11.67 9.03
N VAL A 265 -6.68 11.17 9.59
CA VAL A 265 -6.66 10.03 10.51
C VAL A 265 -7.33 8.85 9.80
N GLN A 266 -6.65 7.70 9.78
CA GLN A 266 -7.18 6.44 9.26
C GLN A 266 -7.53 5.54 10.43
N GLU A 267 -8.74 4.98 10.39
CA GLU A 267 -9.14 3.96 11.35
C GLU A 267 -8.66 2.59 10.89
N ALA A 268 -8.08 1.84 11.81
CA ALA A 268 -7.61 0.50 11.55
C ALA A 268 -7.82 -0.39 12.79
N THR A 269 -7.74 -1.71 12.62
CA THR A 269 -7.96 -2.69 13.69
C THR A 269 -6.69 -3.47 13.99
N SER A 270 -6.21 -3.45 15.23
CA SER A 270 -5.00 -4.18 15.65
C SER A 270 -5.16 -5.69 15.53
N VAL A 271 -4.05 -6.41 15.67
CA VAL A 271 -4.05 -7.89 15.71
C VAL A 271 -4.90 -8.46 16.84
N ASP A 272 -5.13 -7.69 17.92
CA ASP A 272 -5.94 -8.07 19.09
C ASP A 272 -7.36 -7.49 19.00
N GLY A 273 -7.74 -6.91 17.84
CA GLY A 273 -9.07 -6.40 17.57
C GLY A 273 -9.33 -4.98 18.05
N LEU A 274 -8.33 -4.31 18.65
CA LEU A 274 -8.47 -2.93 19.14
C LEU A 274 -8.62 -1.93 18.00
N ALA A 275 -9.35 -0.85 18.22
CA ALA A 275 -9.33 0.29 17.33
C ALA A 275 -7.98 1.03 17.43
N VAL A 276 -7.41 1.34 16.28
CA VAL A 276 -6.13 2.02 16.15
C VAL A 276 -6.31 3.21 15.21
N PRO A 277 -6.59 4.41 15.75
CA PRO A 277 -6.51 5.62 14.96
C PRO A 277 -5.05 5.88 14.58
N ILE A 278 -4.78 6.03 13.28
CA ILE A 278 -3.44 6.27 12.73
C ILE A 278 -3.41 7.66 12.12
N SER A 279 -2.46 8.49 12.54
CA SER A 279 -2.24 9.79 11.90
C SER A 279 -1.47 9.60 10.59
N VAL A 280 -2.03 10.09 9.49
CA VAL A 280 -1.39 10.05 8.18
C VAL A 280 -0.80 11.42 7.88
N TYR A 281 0.50 11.44 7.59
CA TYR A 281 1.20 12.62 7.11
C TYR A 281 1.46 12.50 5.61
N ALA A 282 1.04 13.48 4.83
CA ALA A 282 1.39 13.56 3.42
C ALA A 282 2.77 14.21 3.26
N GLY A 283 3.62 13.66 2.39
CA GLY A 283 4.95 14.21 2.11
C GLY A 283 5.41 13.91 0.70
N HIS A 284 6.39 14.69 0.25
CA HIS A 284 6.95 14.59 -1.09
C HIS A 284 8.33 13.91 -1.09
N TRP A 285 8.49 12.93 -1.97
CA TRP A 285 9.77 12.32 -2.29
C TRP A 285 9.74 11.78 -3.71
N SER A 286 10.83 11.89 -4.47
CA SER A 286 10.90 11.50 -5.88
C SER A 286 12.14 10.66 -6.20
N GLY A 287 12.67 9.95 -5.20
CA GLY A 287 13.85 9.11 -5.36
C GLY A 287 13.54 7.73 -5.97
N ASP A 288 14.60 6.94 -6.09
CA ASP A 288 14.51 5.56 -6.56
C ASP A 288 14.09 4.62 -5.42
N ALA A 289 12.88 4.05 -5.54
CA ALA A 289 12.32 3.14 -4.55
C ALA A 289 13.15 1.85 -4.40
N GLU A 290 13.79 1.38 -5.47
CA GLU A 290 14.60 0.15 -5.45
C GLU A 290 15.96 0.35 -4.78
N ALA A 291 16.42 1.61 -4.68
CA ALA A 291 17.66 1.96 -4.00
C ALA A 291 17.51 2.14 -2.48
N VAL A 292 16.27 2.15 -1.96
CA VAL A 292 16.00 2.28 -0.52
C VAL A 292 16.32 0.97 0.19
N ASP A 293 17.07 1.04 1.29
CA ASP A 293 17.37 -0.12 2.16
C ASP A 293 16.12 -0.48 2.97
N LEU A 294 15.23 -1.29 2.38
CA LEU A 294 14.00 -1.75 3.06
C LEU A 294 14.35 -2.82 4.09
N ARG A 295 14.25 -2.47 5.38
CA ARG A 295 14.54 -3.37 6.51
C ARG A 295 13.32 -4.12 7.02
N GLU A 296 12.15 -3.50 6.92
CA GLU A 296 10.85 -4.10 7.20
C GLU A 296 9.93 -3.91 5.98
N GLY A 297 9.31 -5.00 5.53
CA GLY A 297 8.62 -5.09 4.25
C GLY A 297 9.29 -6.04 3.26
N VAL A 298 8.57 -6.37 2.20
CA VAL A 298 9.01 -7.23 1.09
C VAL A 298 9.40 -6.41 -0.13
N LEU A 299 8.71 -5.29 -0.36
CA LEU A 299 8.85 -4.47 -1.55
C LEU A 299 8.48 -3.03 -1.21
N LEU A 300 9.21 -2.07 -1.76
CA LEU A 300 8.83 -0.66 -1.80
C LEU A 300 8.64 -0.27 -3.26
N THR A 301 7.48 0.26 -3.63
CA THR A 301 7.15 0.47 -5.05
C THR A 301 6.26 1.68 -5.28
N TRP A 302 6.42 2.30 -6.46
CA TRP A 302 5.58 3.40 -6.93
C TRP A 302 4.31 2.84 -7.59
N CYS A 303 3.16 3.35 -7.18
CA CYS A 303 1.86 3.02 -7.77
C CYS A 303 1.12 4.27 -8.22
N THR A 304 0.45 4.20 -9.36
CA THR A 304 -0.45 5.26 -9.83
C THR A 304 -1.88 5.03 -9.33
N VAL A 305 -2.71 6.08 -9.38
CA VAL A 305 -4.11 6.04 -8.94
C VAL A 305 -4.98 5.06 -9.75
N ASP A 306 -4.62 4.80 -11.00
CA ASP A 306 -5.30 3.83 -11.89
C ASP A 306 -4.89 2.37 -11.64
N MET A 307 -3.83 2.12 -10.86
CA MET A 307 -3.43 0.77 -10.47
C MET A 307 -4.18 0.27 -9.22
N LEU A 308 -4.71 1.18 -8.40
CA LEU A 308 -5.17 0.86 -7.03
C LEU A 308 -6.25 -0.23 -6.96
N ASP A 309 -7.13 -0.31 -7.96
CA ASP A 309 -8.21 -1.30 -8.04
C ASP A 309 -7.70 -2.73 -8.35
N ARG A 310 -6.46 -2.86 -8.82
CA ARG A 310 -5.80 -4.13 -9.14
C ARG A 310 -4.89 -4.63 -8.01
N LEU A 311 -4.72 -3.84 -6.96
CA LEU A 311 -3.78 -4.10 -5.87
C LEU A 311 -4.52 -4.54 -4.61
N ARG A 312 -3.88 -5.39 -3.82
CA ARG A 312 -4.36 -5.74 -2.47
C ARG A 312 -3.87 -4.67 -1.49
N LEU A 313 -4.72 -3.69 -1.21
CA LEU A 313 -4.41 -2.56 -0.33
C LEU A 313 -4.93 -2.79 1.09
N SER A 314 -4.32 -2.14 2.08
CA SER A 314 -4.90 -2.07 3.43
C SER A 314 -6.27 -1.36 3.41
N PRO A 315 -7.21 -1.71 4.31
CA PRO A 315 -8.55 -1.14 4.32
C PRO A 315 -8.57 0.39 4.37
N GLY A 316 -9.29 1.02 3.45
CA GLY A 316 -9.43 2.48 3.37
C GLY A 316 -8.27 3.22 2.69
N LEU A 317 -7.16 2.55 2.38
CA LEU A 317 -5.99 3.18 1.74
C LEU A 317 -6.31 3.69 0.33
N GLU A 318 -7.09 2.95 -0.47
CA GLU A 318 -7.51 3.41 -1.79
C GLU A 318 -8.25 4.75 -1.72
N ALA A 319 -9.23 4.85 -0.83
CA ALA A 319 -10.03 6.05 -0.64
C ALA A 319 -9.17 7.24 -0.18
N LEU A 320 -8.19 6.97 0.69
CA LEU A 320 -7.22 7.96 1.18
C LEU A 320 -6.36 8.51 0.04
N ILE A 321 -5.77 7.64 -0.79
CA ILE A 321 -4.93 8.03 -1.94
C ILE A 321 -5.76 8.79 -2.97
N ARG A 322 -6.96 8.32 -3.30
CA ARG A 322 -7.85 9.00 -4.25
C ARG A 322 -8.27 10.39 -3.75
N ARG A 323 -8.53 10.53 -2.43
CA ARG A 323 -8.83 11.83 -1.82
C ARG A 323 -7.63 12.78 -1.95
N HIS A 324 -6.43 12.33 -1.57
CA HIS A 324 -5.22 13.14 -1.70
C HIS A 324 -4.97 13.56 -3.15
N ALA A 325 -5.09 12.62 -4.10
CA ALA A 325 -4.92 12.92 -5.52
C ALA A 325 -5.91 13.99 -6.00
N ALA A 326 -7.18 13.91 -5.59
CA ALA A 326 -8.20 14.90 -5.96
C ALA A 326 -7.92 16.30 -5.38
N GLU A 327 -7.42 16.38 -4.15
CA GLU A 327 -7.09 17.65 -3.49
C GLU A 327 -5.82 18.30 -4.07
N HIS A 328 -4.87 17.49 -4.56
CA HIS A 328 -3.59 17.96 -5.08
C HIS A 328 -3.52 18.08 -6.62
N LEU A 329 -4.49 17.51 -7.36
CA LEU A 329 -4.72 17.83 -8.78
C LEU A 329 -5.24 19.27 -8.98
N ALA A 330 -5.81 19.89 -7.94
CA ALA A 330 -6.39 21.24 -8.00
C ALA A 330 -5.40 22.36 -7.68
N ALA A 331 -4.18 22.04 -7.23
CA ALA A 331 -3.21 23.02 -6.73
C ALA A 331 -2.12 23.43 -7.75
N GLU A 332 -2.02 22.76 -8.89
CA GLU A 332 -1.08 23.09 -9.95
C GLU A 332 -1.79 23.11 -11.31
N GLU A 333 -2.28 24.29 -11.71
CA GLU A 333 -2.17 24.65 -13.12
C GLU A 333 -0.85 25.43 -13.30
N PRO A 334 0.20 24.82 -13.88
CA PRO A 334 1.22 25.56 -14.59
C PRO A 334 1.02 25.43 -16.09
N ALA A 335 1.41 26.51 -16.75
CA ALA A 335 1.41 26.73 -18.19
C ALA A 335 1.83 25.53 -19.04
N VAL A 336 1.11 25.39 -20.17
CA VAL A 336 1.50 24.71 -21.41
C VAL A 336 3.02 24.54 -21.53
N GLY A 337 3.45 23.31 -21.28
CA GLY A 337 4.83 22.85 -21.41
C GLY A 337 4.86 21.34 -21.46
N THR A 338 4.34 20.76 -22.54
CA THR A 338 4.40 19.32 -22.80
C THR A 338 5.86 18.89 -22.97
N GLY A 339 6.44 18.28 -21.94
CA GLY A 339 7.69 17.52 -22.03
C GLY A 339 7.44 16.10 -21.48
N PRO A 340 7.69 15.03 -22.26
CA PRO A 340 7.55 13.66 -21.76
C PRO A 340 8.68 13.29 -20.80
N LEU A 341 8.38 12.39 -19.85
CA LEU A 341 9.34 11.64 -19.04
C LEU A 341 10.44 11.08 -19.95
N ALA A 342 11.70 11.34 -19.63
CA ALA A 342 12.82 10.68 -20.27
C ALA A 342 12.82 9.22 -19.82
N ASP A 343 12.41 8.31 -20.70
CA ASP A 343 12.81 6.91 -20.61
C ASP A 343 14.33 6.88 -20.44
N GLU A 344 14.87 6.22 -19.41
CA GLU A 344 16.31 5.98 -19.31
C GLU A 344 16.72 4.99 -20.42
N VAL A 345 16.90 5.53 -21.62
CA VAL A 345 17.39 4.78 -22.77
C VAL A 345 18.93 4.75 -22.67
N PRO A 346 19.59 3.57 -22.79
CA PRO A 346 21.04 3.47 -22.65
C PRO A 346 21.81 4.50 -23.49
N PRO A 347 22.96 5.01 -23.01
CA PRO A 347 23.76 5.98 -23.76
C PRO A 347 24.05 5.50 -25.19
N GLY A 348 23.67 6.32 -26.17
CA GLY A 348 23.81 5.98 -27.59
C GLY A 348 22.54 5.42 -28.24
N THR A 349 21.44 5.25 -27.49
CA THR A 349 20.17 4.85 -28.09
C THR A 349 19.54 6.01 -28.87
N GLN A 350 19.05 5.70 -30.07
CA GLN A 350 18.37 6.65 -30.94
C GLN A 350 16.89 6.32 -31.00
N LEU A 351 16.04 7.34 -31.08
CA LEU A 351 14.60 7.16 -31.32
C LEU A 351 14.37 6.93 -32.82
N HIS A 352 13.67 5.85 -33.15
CA HIS A 352 13.31 5.51 -34.52
C HIS A 352 11.85 5.91 -34.78
N ILE A 353 11.57 6.49 -35.93
CA ILE A 353 10.20 6.78 -36.36
C ILE A 353 9.58 5.49 -36.88
N VAL A 354 8.39 5.12 -36.39
CA VAL A 354 7.63 3.98 -36.90
C VAL A 354 6.65 4.46 -37.97
N GLY A 355 6.81 3.95 -39.19
CA GLY A 355 5.85 4.14 -40.28
C GLY A 355 5.14 2.82 -40.58
N VAL A 356 3.89 2.89 -41.01
CA VAL A 356 3.11 1.72 -41.46
C VAL A 356 2.85 1.84 -42.95
N HIS A 357 2.87 0.71 -43.66
CA HIS A 357 2.72 0.66 -45.10
C HIS A 357 1.78 -0.48 -45.48
N LEU A 358 0.86 -0.22 -46.40
CA LEU A 358 -0.07 -1.23 -46.90
C LEU A 358 0.44 -1.84 -48.22
N HIS A 359 0.82 -3.11 -48.18
CA HIS A 359 1.02 -3.95 -49.35
C HIS A 359 -0.31 -4.61 -49.74
N LEU A 360 -1.10 -3.90 -50.53
CA LEU A 360 -2.36 -4.42 -51.06
C LEU A 360 -2.11 -5.16 -52.37
N GLN A 361 -2.54 -6.42 -52.45
CA GLN A 361 -2.40 -7.26 -53.63
C GLN A 361 -3.76 -7.76 -54.11
N ASP A 362 -4.06 -7.61 -55.40
CA ASP A 362 -5.29 -8.13 -55.98
C ASP A 362 -5.17 -9.60 -56.41
N ASP A 363 -6.30 -10.19 -56.82
CA ASP A 363 -6.39 -11.58 -57.30
C ASP A 363 -5.49 -11.88 -58.53
N GLN A 364 -5.01 -10.84 -59.22
CA GLN A 364 -4.10 -10.96 -60.36
C GLN A 364 -2.63 -10.83 -59.95
N GLY A 365 -2.35 -10.71 -58.65
CA GLY A 365 -1.01 -10.53 -58.08
C GLY A 365 -0.43 -9.12 -58.28
N ARG A 366 -1.25 -8.14 -58.68
CA ARG A 366 -0.83 -6.74 -58.84
C ARG A 366 -0.83 -6.03 -57.49
N ILE A 367 0.10 -5.10 -57.30
CA ILE A 367 0.27 -4.32 -56.08
C ILE A 367 -0.25 -2.91 -56.31
N LEU A 368 -1.02 -2.38 -55.35
CA LEU A 368 -1.47 -0.99 -55.38
C LEU A 368 -0.36 -0.05 -54.94
N LEU A 369 -0.06 0.97 -55.74
CA LEU A 369 0.82 2.08 -55.38
C LEU A 369 0.15 3.42 -55.69
N GLY A 370 0.45 4.43 -54.89
CA GLY A 370 0.00 5.81 -55.07
C GLY A 370 1.12 6.68 -55.62
N LEU A 371 0.81 7.52 -56.61
CA LEU A 371 1.74 8.53 -57.11
C LEU A 371 1.73 9.74 -56.19
N ARG A 372 2.86 10.00 -55.52
CA ARG A 372 2.99 11.13 -54.60
C ARG A 372 2.91 12.46 -55.34
N HIS A 373 2.22 13.43 -54.74
CA HIS A 373 2.04 14.77 -55.31
C HIS A 373 3.39 15.47 -55.56
N PRO A 374 3.55 16.27 -56.65
CA PRO A 374 4.80 16.96 -56.98
C PRO A 374 5.32 17.88 -55.87
N ASN A 375 4.41 18.40 -55.04
CA ASN A 375 4.74 19.26 -53.89
C ASN A 375 5.05 18.47 -52.60
N SER A 376 5.15 17.14 -52.67
CA SER A 376 5.41 16.33 -51.48
C SER A 376 6.79 16.63 -50.91
N ALA A 377 6.87 16.84 -49.59
CA ALA A 377 8.11 17.13 -48.89
C ALA A 377 9.13 15.97 -48.95
N TYR A 378 8.66 14.74 -49.22
CA TYR A 378 9.48 13.55 -49.37
C TYR A 378 9.12 12.82 -50.68
N ALA A 379 10.14 12.53 -51.49
CA ALA A 379 10.04 11.79 -52.74
C ALA A 379 8.87 12.24 -53.66
N PRO A 380 8.83 13.51 -54.08
CA PRO A 380 7.82 13.99 -55.03
C PRO A 380 7.93 13.25 -56.37
N ASP A 381 6.81 13.10 -57.08
CA ASP A 381 6.73 12.42 -58.39
C ASP A 381 7.19 10.95 -58.37
N THR A 382 7.06 10.27 -57.22
CA THR A 382 7.39 8.85 -57.08
C THR A 382 6.20 8.01 -56.63
N TRP A 383 6.21 6.74 -57.00
CA TRP A 383 5.22 5.74 -56.58
C TRP A 383 5.57 5.16 -55.21
N HIS A 384 4.58 5.08 -54.34
CA HIS A 384 4.74 4.64 -52.95
C HIS A 384 3.58 3.75 -52.49
N PHE A 385 3.78 3.04 -51.38
CA PHE A 385 2.65 2.41 -50.69
C PHE A 385 1.68 3.47 -50.17
N LEU A 386 0.45 3.05 -49.90
CA LEU A 386 -0.39 3.73 -48.92
C LEU A 386 0.32 3.63 -47.58
N ALA A 387 0.59 4.76 -46.93
CA ALA A 387 1.51 4.80 -45.82
C ALA A 387 1.22 5.95 -44.87
N GLY A 388 1.33 5.67 -43.57
CA GLY A 388 1.17 6.68 -42.53
C GLY A 388 2.25 6.61 -41.45
N HIS A 389 2.31 7.68 -40.67
CA HIS A 389 3.16 7.73 -39.48
C HIS A 389 2.37 7.24 -38.29
N CYS A 390 2.90 6.25 -37.57
CA CYS A 390 2.24 5.74 -36.38
C CYS A 390 2.23 6.83 -35.30
N GLU A 391 1.04 7.25 -34.89
CA GLU A 391 0.84 8.18 -33.78
C GLU A 391 0.77 7.41 -32.45
N ARG A 392 0.03 7.92 -31.45
CA ARG A 392 -0.22 7.23 -30.17
C ARG A 392 -1.30 6.15 -30.31
N GLU A 393 -1.05 5.20 -31.20
CA GLU A 393 -1.94 4.10 -31.56
C GLU A 393 -1.12 2.84 -31.87
N THR A 394 -1.77 1.68 -32.07
CA THR A 394 -1.06 0.47 -32.52
C THR A 394 -0.74 0.57 -34.02
N ALA A 395 0.29 -0.14 -34.50
CA ALA A 395 0.65 -0.13 -35.92
C ALA A 395 -0.50 -0.63 -36.82
N ILE A 396 -1.34 -1.55 -36.33
CA ILE A 396 -2.50 -2.05 -37.06
C ILE A 396 -3.61 -1.01 -37.10
N ASP A 397 -3.90 -0.34 -35.98
CA ASP A 397 -4.91 0.73 -35.94
C ASP A 397 -4.52 1.89 -36.85
N CYS A 398 -3.24 2.27 -36.83
CA CYS A 398 -2.68 3.26 -37.75
C CYS A 398 -2.92 2.86 -39.21
N LEU A 399 -2.56 1.63 -39.59
CA LEU A 399 -2.74 1.14 -40.95
C LEU A 399 -4.22 1.19 -41.39
N VAL A 400 -5.15 0.77 -40.52
CA VAL A 400 -6.58 0.76 -40.81
C VAL A 400 -7.13 2.18 -40.95
N ARG A 401 -6.69 3.11 -40.09
CA ARG A 401 -7.05 4.53 -40.17
C ARG A 401 -6.57 5.14 -41.49
N GLU A 402 -5.28 5.00 -41.81
CA GLU A 402 -4.67 5.55 -43.02
C GLU A 402 -5.28 4.95 -44.29
N ALA A 403 -5.56 3.64 -44.29
CA ALA A 403 -6.21 2.97 -45.44
C ALA A 403 -7.58 3.57 -45.76
N LYS A 404 -8.32 3.95 -44.71
CA LYS A 404 -9.63 4.58 -44.83
C LYS A 404 -9.52 6.05 -45.21
N GLU A 405 -8.59 6.79 -44.62
CA GLU A 405 -8.40 8.23 -44.83
C GLU A 405 -7.84 8.54 -46.22
N GLU A 406 -6.81 7.81 -46.67
CA GLU A 406 -6.14 8.10 -47.95
C GLU A 406 -6.85 7.48 -49.16
N ALA A 407 -7.45 6.28 -48.98
CA ALA A 407 -7.94 5.47 -50.09
C ALA A 407 -9.40 5.00 -49.98
N GLY A 408 -10.10 5.30 -48.86
CA GLY A 408 -11.48 4.86 -48.63
C GLY A 408 -11.62 3.36 -48.38
N LEU A 409 -10.52 2.65 -48.14
CA LEU A 409 -10.50 1.20 -47.94
C LEU A 409 -10.86 0.87 -46.50
N THR A 410 -11.77 -0.09 -46.31
CA THR A 410 -12.11 -0.64 -45.00
C THR A 410 -11.51 -2.02 -44.85
N ILE A 411 -10.59 -2.15 -43.89
CA ILE A 411 -9.85 -3.38 -43.57
C ILE A 411 -10.14 -3.75 -42.12
N ALA A 412 -10.44 -5.02 -41.85
CA ALA A 412 -10.59 -5.52 -40.49
C ALA A 412 -9.20 -5.74 -39.86
N PRO A 413 -8.96 -5.32 -38.60
CA PRO A 413 -7.66 -5.50 -37.93
C PRO A 413 -7.17 -6.96 -37.90
N GLU A 414 -8.08 -7.92 -37.82
CA GLU A 414 -7.74 -9.35 -37.86
C GLU A 414 -7.21 -9.80 -39.22
N ASP A 415 -7.52 -9.07 -40.30
CA ASP A 415 -7.20 -9.40 -41.69
C ASP A 415 -5.87 -8.84 -42.20
N VAL A 416 -5.03 -8.33 -41.30
CA VAL A 416 -3.70 -7.83 -41.67
C VAL A 416 -2.58 -8.69 -41.12
N ASP A 417 -1.61 -8.99 -41.97
CA ASP A 417 -0.41 -9.74 -41.63
C ASP A 417 0.83 -8.88 -41.87
N LEU A 418 1.77 -8.84 -40.93
CA LEU A 418 3.08 -8.23 -41.17
C LEU A 418 3.86 -9.10 -42.15
N VAL A 419 4.17 -8.56 -43.33
CA VAL A 419 4.86 -9.30 -44.40
C VAL A 419 6.29 -8.83 -44.60
N HIS A 420 6.64 -7.62 -44.17
CA HIS A 420 8.00 -7.11 -44.25
C HIS A 420 8.27 -5.97 -43.26
N THR A 421 9.52 -5.84 -42.83
CA THR A 421 10.02 -4.72 -42.04
C THR A 421 11.22 -4.12 -42.74
N VAL A 422 11.16 -2.83 -43.09
CA VAL A 422 12.28 -2.11 -43.70
C VAL A 422 12.87 -1.10 -42.73
N HIS A 423 14.15 -1.28 -42.41
CA HIS A 423 14.89 -0.40 -41.52
C HIS A 423 15.77 0.53 -42.35
N HIS A 424 15.40 1.81 -42.43
CA HIS A 424 16.04 2.73 -43.36
C HIS A 424 16.41 4.08 -42.76
N VAL A 425 17.42 4.70 -43.38
CA VAL A 425 17.85 6.07 -43.11
C VAL A 425 17.86 6.82 -44.43
N ASP A 426 17.06 7.88 -44.54
CA ASP A 426 16.90 8.64 -45.79
C ASP A 426 18.15 9.45 -46.17
N SER A 427 18.90 9.92 -45.17
CA SER A 427 20.16 10.66 -45.31
C SER A 427 20.98 10.54 -44.02
N PRO A 428 22.31 10.68 -44.02
CA PRO A 428 23.14 10.50 -42.82
C PRO A 428 22.69 11.27 -41.57
N ASP A 429 22.07 12.44 -41.74
CA ASP A 429 21.58 13.29 -40.65
C ASP A 429 20.08 13.11 -40.33
N ALA A 430 19.38 12.23 -41.07
CA ALA A 430 17.96 11.96 -40.83
C ALA A 430 17.77 10.95 -39.69
N ARG A 431 16.67 11.09 -38.95
CA ARG A 431 16.29 10.10 -37.94
C ARG A 431 16.01 8.75 -38.61
N PRO A 432 16.54 7.64 -38.07
CA PRO A 432 16.22 6.30 -38.56
C PRO A 432 14.72 5.99 -38.52
N ARG A 433 14.27 5.17 -39.46
CA ARG A 433 12.85 4.79 -39.61
C ARG A 433 12.71 3.27 -39.66
N ILE A 434 11.70 2.76 -38.98
CA ILE A 434 11.22 1.38 -39.11
C ILE A 434 9.89 1.43 -39.86
N GLY A 435 9.88 0.95 -41.10
CA GLY A 435 8.67 0.79 -41.91
C GLY A 435 8.11 -0.61 -41.72
N LEU A 436 6.91 -0.72 -41.17
CA LEU A 436 6.17 -1.97 -41.00
C LEU A 436 5.21 -2.14 -42.18
N VAL A 437 5.46 -3.14 -43.03
CA VAL A 437 4.67 -3.40 -44.23
C VAL A 437 3.69 -4.54 -43.97
N PHE A 438 2.42 -4.23 -44.03
CA PHE A 438 1.33 -5.15 -43.78
C PHE A 438 0.61 -5.52 -45.08
N GLN A 439 0.24 -6.80 -45.21
CA GLN A 439 -0.64 -7.27 -46.27
C GLN A 439 -2.04 -7.47 -45.70
N ALA A 440 -3.04 -6.88 -46.35
CA ALA A 440 -4.43 -7.17 -46.06
C ALA A 440 -4.87 -8.43 -46.83
N ARG A 441 -5.45 -9.40 -46.12
CA ARG A 441 -6.05 -10.61 -46.70
C ARG A 441 -7.42 -10.33 -47.31
N SER A 442 -8.16 -9.37 -46.74
CA SER A 442 -9.47 -8.91 -47.21
C SER A 442 -9.65 -7.42 -46.95
N TRP A 443 -10.39 -6.76 -47.84
CA TRP A 443 -10.80 -5.37 -47.69
C TRP A 443 -12.12 -5.13 -48.43
N THR A 444 -12.74 -3.98 -48.17
CA THR A 444 -13.90 -3.48 -48.92
C THR A 444 -13.67 -2.03 -49.33
N GLY A 445 -14.28 -1.63 -50.45
CA GLY A 445 -14.05 -0.33 -51.09
C GLY A 445 -13.09 -0.44 -52.28
N ASP A 446 -13.26 0.47 -53.24
CA ASP A 446 -12.34 0.66 -54.35
C ASP A 446 -11.36 1.79 -53.99
N PRO A 447 -10.06 1.69 -54.31
CA PRO A 447 -9.11 2.75 -53.99
C PRO A 447 -9.47 4.08 -54.68
N GLU A 448 -9.77 5.10 -53.89
CA GLU A 448 -10.07 6.46 -54.36
C GLU A 448 -9.02 7.46 -53.84
N VAL A 449 -8.77 8.55 -54.56
CA VAL A 449 -7.85 9.59 -54.05
C VAL A 449 -8.64 10.52 -53.13
N LEU A 450 -8.53 10.30 -51.81
CA LEU A 450 -9.23 11.12 -50.81
C LEU A 450 -8.39 12.31 -50.30
N GLU A 451 -7.06 12.22 -50.43
CA GLU A 451 -6.11 13.30 -50.13
C GLU A 451 -5.38 13.79 -51.41
N PRO A 452 -6.06 14.56 -52.28
CA PRO A 452 -5.52 14.97 -53.58
C PRO A 452 -4.30 15.91 -53.50
N ASP A 453 -4.06 16.52 -52.35
CA ASP A 453 -2.88 17.32 -52.05
C ASP A 453 -1.63 16.48 -51.73
N ARG A 454 -1.81 15.18 -51.44
CA ARG A 454 -0.72 14.25 -51.12
C ARG A 454 -0.52 13.14 -52.13
N CYS A 455 -1.60 12.64 -52.73
CA CYS A 455 -1.60 11.58 -53.75
C CYS A 455 -2.31 12.05 -55.02
N VAL A 456 -1.72 11.80 -56.19
CA VAL A 456 -2.27 12.21 -57.49
C VAL A 456 -3.16 11.12 -58.08
N GLU A 457 -2.74 9.86 -57.97
CA GLU A 457 -3.51 8.71 -58.45
C GLU A 457 -3.07 7.42 -57.78
N TRP A 458 -4.02 6.48 -57.66
CA TRP A 458 -3.77 5.09 -57.27
C TRP A 458 -3.70 4.20 -58.51
N ARG A 459 -2.72 3.29 -58.59
CA ARG A 459 -2.55 2.38 -59.72
C ARG A 459 -2.08 1.00 -59.29
N TRP A 460 -2.63 -0.01 -59.95
CA TRP A 460 -2.22 -1.41 -59.82
C TRP A 460 -1.05 -1.73 -60.76
N TRP A 461 0.02 -2.25 -60.19
CA TRP A 461 1.25 -2.61 -60.89
C TRP A 461 1.55 -4.10 -60.78
N LYS A 462 1.97 -4.74 -61.86
CA LYS A 462 2.61 -6.04 -61.74
C LYS A 462 3.99 -5.83 -61.10
N PRO A 463 4.42 -6.68 -60.15
CA PRO A 463 5.70 -6.45 -59.46
C PRO A 463 6.91 -6.38 -60.40
N GLN A 464 6.89 -7.13 -61.51
CA GLN A 464 7.93 -7.09 -62.54
C GLN A 464 7.92 -5.84 -63.44
N ASP A 465 6.81 -5.09 -63.45
CA ASP A 465 6.60 -3.94 -64.34
C ASP A 465 6.59 -2.62 -63.56
N LEU A 466 7.14 -2.59 -62.33
CA LEU A 466 7.21 -1.40 -61.50
C LEU A 466 8.01 -0.28 -62.18
N PRO A 467 7.52 0.98 -62.17
CA PRO A 467 8.18 2.10 -62.83
C PRO A 467 9.50 2.41 -62.14
N GLU A 468 10.47 3.02 -62.85
CA GLU A 468 11.77 3.37 -62.25
C GLU A 468 11.62 4.27 -61.01
N ALA A 469 10.71 5.25 -61.08
CA ALA A 469 10.39 6.20 -60.01
C ALA A 469 9.50 5.61 -58.90
N VAL A 470 9.99 4.59 -58.19
CA VAL A 470 9.39 4.07 -56.94
C VAL A 470 10.25 4.52 -55.78
N VAL A 471 9.63 4.88 -54.64
CA VAL A 471 10.35 5.20 -53.42
C VAL A 471 11.34 4.08 -53.10
N PRO A 472 12.65 4.36 -52.92
CA PRO A 472 13.67 3.32 -52.87
C PRO A 472 13.41 2.21 -51.84
N TYR A 473 12.99 2.55 -50.62
CA TYR A 473 12.71 1.54 -49.59
C TYR A 473 11.42 0.75 -49.86
N THR A 474 10.45 1.32 -50.59
CA THR A 474 9.26 0.60 -51.06
C THR A 474 9.66 -0.48 -52.05
N ARG A 475 10.54 -0.16 -53.00
CA ARG A 475 11.07 -1.16 -53.94
C ARG A 475 11.78 -2.29 -53.18
N THR A 476 12.65 -1.94 -52.23
CA THR A 476 13.34 -2.91 -51.37
C THR A 476 12.34 -3.80 -50.61
N ALA A 477 11.28 -3.24 -50.06
CA ALA A 477 10.25 -4.00 -49.36
C ALA A 477 9.47 -4.92 -50.29
N ILE A 478 9.06 -4.47 -51.49
CA ILE A 478 8.37 -5.30 -52.48
C ILE A 478 9.28 -6.48 -52.90
N ASP A 479 10.54 -6.21 -53.21
CA ASP A 479 11.52 -7.25 -53.56
C ASP A 479 11.75 -8.22 -52.39
N GLY A 480 11.75 -7.70 -51.15
CA GLY A 480 11.80 -8.50 -49.93
C GLY A 480 10.63 -9.47 -49.81
N ILE A 481 9.41 -8.96 -49.94
CA ILE A 481 8.16 -9.74 -49.88
C ILE A 481 8.14 -10.83 -50.95
N LEU A 482 8.47 -10.49 -52.20
CA LEU A 482 8.50 -11.45 -53.31
C LEU A 482 9.51 -12.58 -53.09
N TRP A 483 10.61 -12.30 -52.38
CA TRP A 483 11.66 -13.26 -52.08
C TRP A 483 11.46 -13.96 -50.73
N GLY A 484 10.34 -13.71 -50.04
CA GLY A 484 10.04 -14.28 -48.73
C GLY A 484 10.95 -13.80 -47.60
N ARG A 485 11.58 -12.62 -47.76
CA ARG A 485 12.39 -11.99 -46.71
C ARG A 485 11.50 -11.11 -45.86
N LEU A 486 11.59 -11.28 -44.54
CA LEU A 486 10.81 -10.47 -43.58
C LEU A 486 11.49 -9.14 -43.21
N TYR A 487 12.78 -8.96 -43.55
CA TYR A 487 13.55 -7.80 -43.11
C TYR A 487 14.53 -7.33 -44.18
N SER A 488 14.73 -6.01 -44.28
CA SER A 488 15.76 -5.39 -45.11
C SER A 488 16.26 -4.07 -44.53
N GLU A 489 17.50 -3.72 -44.85
CA GLU A 489 18.18 -2.50 -44.40
C GLU A 489 18.54 -1.63 -45.60
N GLN A 490 18.39 -0.31 -45.46
CA GLN A 490 18.73 0.62 -46.53
C GLN A 490 19.26 1.97 -46.01
N GLY A 491 20.28 2.53 -46.66
CA GLY A 491 20.81 3.85 -46.30
C GLY A 491 21.77 3.85 -45.11
N TRP A 492 22.01 2.68 -44.50
CA TRP A 492 23.08 2.45 -43.54
C TRP A 492 24.40 2.25 -44.30
N GLY A 493 25.17 3.32 -44.51
CA GLY A 493 26.50 3.21 -45.13
C GLY A 493 27.45 2.30 -44.34
N GLU A 494 28.53 1.83 -44.99
CA GLU A 494 29.64 1.19 -44.26
C GLU A 494 30.23 2.22 -43.27
N ARG A 495 30.31 1.84 -41.98
CA ARG A 495 30.74 2.71 -40.89
C ARG A 495 32.18 3.19 -40.99
#